data_AF-A0A6C0BV49-F1
#
_entry.id   AF-A0A6C0BV49-F1
#
_cell.length_a   1.000
_cell.length_b   1.000
_cell.length_c   1.000
_cell.angle_alpha   90.00
_cell.angle_beta   90.00
_cell.angle_gamma   90.00
#
_symmetry.space_group_name_H-M   'P 1'
#
loop_
_entity.id
_entity.type
_entity.pdbx_description
1 polymer ?
#
loop_
_entity_poly.entity_id
_entity_poly.type
_entity_poly.pdbx_seq_one_letter_code
_entity_poly.pdbx_strand_id
1 'polypeptide(L)'
;MEFPPIDEKTRLNLQRLMKENDVKETTDQIRELKHSKLIRHDVNHMKELKKKYKRISHEQFRQIATSQCSFLFNNYTNIFNRLIANELNYNIMHQFLDVLEEIENGTVDQHQGSYQIGLILKKMYVDSALKREERFNDDGKKVSFVKPANKVSWEQFKLLNEMKEN
;
A
#
# COMPACT_ATOMS: atom_id res chain seq x y z
N MET A 1 -13.14 7.95 9.54
CA MET A 1 -12.29 9.11 9.20
C MET A 1 -12.75 9.51 7.81
N GLU A 2 -13.54 10.57 7.70
CA GLU A 2 -14.04 11.02 6.40
C GLU A 2 -12.90 11.74 5.66
N PHE A 3 -12.60 11.27 4.45
CA PHE A 3 -11.70 11.99 3.56
C PHE A 3 -12.41 13.25 3.04
N PRO A 4 -11.72 14.40 2.94
CA PRO A 4 -12.33 15.61 2.42
C PRO A 4 -12.82 15.37 0.97
N PRO A 5 -13.99 15.90 0.61
CA PRO A 5 -14.52 15.76 -0.75
C PRO A 5 -13.54 16.34 -1.77
N ILE A 6 -13.26 15.56 -2.82
CA ILE A 6 -12.37 15.96 -3.92
C ILE A 6 -13.01 17.15 -4.64
N ASP A 7 -12.31 18.27 -4.70
CA ASP A 7 -12.78 19.44 -5.42
C ASP A 7 -12.78 19.22 -6.94
N GLU A 8 -13.67 19.92 -7.65
CA GLU A 8 -13.90 19.74 -9.08
C GLU A 8 -12.65 19.99 -9.93
N LYS A 9 -11.78 20.92 -9.51
CA LYS A 9 -10.53 21.25 -10.21
C LYS A 9 -9.52 20.12 -10.07
N THR A 10 -9.39 19.51 -8.88
CA THR A 10 -8.57 18.32 -8.67
C THR A 10 -9.07 17.15 -9.52
N ARG A 11 -10.40 16.97 -9.61
CA ARG A 11 -11.02 15.93 -10.44
C ARG A 11 -10.70 16.09 -11.93
N LEU A 12 -10.81 17.30 -12.45
CA LEU A 12 -10.49 17.63 -13.85
C LEU A 12 -9.00 17.45 -14.18
N ASN A 13 -8.11 17.83 -13.26
CA ASN A 13 -6.67 17.65 -13.44
C ASN A 13 -6.28 16.17 -13.44
N LEU A 14 -6.90 15.35 -12.59
CA LEU A 14 -6.71 13.89 -12.60
C LEU A 14 -7.11 13.30 -13.96
N GLN A 15 -8.30 13.64 -14.46
CA GLN A 15 -8.76 13.17 -15.78
C GLN A 15 -7.81 13.55 -16.92
N ARG A 16 -7.21 14.74 -16.86
CA ARG A 16 -6.25 15.20 -17.86
C ARG A 16 -4.95 14.39 -17.83
N LEU A 17 -4.36 14.19 -16.65
CA LEU A 17 -3.13 13.39 -16.47
C LEU A 17 -3.31 11.93 -16.91
N MET A 18 -4.54 11.41 -16.82
CA MET A 18 -4.86 10.04 -17.18
C MET A 18 -5.01 9.83 -18.70
N LYS A 19 -5.60 10.79 -19.43
CA LYS A 19 -5.65 10.76 -20.90
C LYS A 19 -4.26 10.73 -21.53
N GLU A 20 -3.27 11.30 -20.83
CA GLU A 20 -1.88 11.37 -21.28
C GLU A 20 -1.09 10.08 -21.01
N ASN A 21 -1.59 9.15 -20.18
CA ASN A 21 -0.85 7.97 -19.72
C ASN A 21 -1.45 6.60 -20.11
N ASP A 22 -2.45 6.55 -20.99
CA ASP A 22 -3.09 5.31 -21.51
C ASP A 22 -3.43 4.27 -20.42
N VAL A 23 -3.97 4.75 -19.29
CA VAL A 23 -4.33 3.89 -18.16
C VAL A 23 -5.58 3.09 -18.53
N LYS A 24 -5.45 1.75 -18.57
CA LYS A 24 -6.57 0.85 -18.80
C LYS A 24 -7.68 1.09 -17.78
N GLU A 25 -8.91 1.23 -18.29
CA GLU A 25 -10.08 1.37 -17.43
C GLU A 25 -10.52 0.01 -16.88
N THR A 26 -10.56 -0.12 -15.55
CA THR A 26 -10.83 -1.38 -14.82
C THR A 26 -11.88 -1.24 -13.72
N THR A 27 -12.47 -0.06 -13.54
CA THR A 27 -13.49 0.22 -12.50
C THR A 27 -14.63 -0.79 -12.56
N ASP A 28 -15.15 -1.08 -13.75
CA ASP A 28 -16.27 -2.02 -13.90
C ASP A 28 -15.87 -3.45 -13.56
N GLN A 29 -14.65 -3.86 -13.90
CA GLN A 29 -14.12 -5.18 -13.51
C GLN A 29 -14.00 -5.29 -11.98
N ILE A 30 -13.53 -4.24 -11.31
CA ILE A 30 -13.44 -4.21 -9.85
C ILE A 30 -14.84 -4.34 -9.22
N ARG A 31 -15.83 -3.61 -9.75
CA ARG A 31 -17.23 -3.64 -9.30
C ARG A 31 -17.91 -4.99 -9.50
N GLU A 32 -17.53 -5.71 -10.54
CA GLU A 32 -18.03 -7.06 -10.80
C GLU A 32 -17.42 -8.09 -9.84
N LEU A 33 -16.10 -8.05 -9.63
CA LEU A 33 -15.38 -9.04 -8.84
C LEU A 33 -15.68 -8.98 -7.34
N LYS A 34 -15.74 -7.77 -6.76
CA LYS A 34 -16.03 -7.55 -5.33
C LYS A 34 -15.17 -8.36 -4.34
N HIS A 35 -13.87 -8.36 -4.56
CA HIS A 35 -12.92 -9.18 -3.78
C HIS A 35 -12.48 -8.56 -2.46
N SER A 36 -12.71 -7.26 -2.21
CA SER A 36 -12.23 -6.55 -1.01
C SER A 36 -12.54 -7.28 0.29
N LYS A 37 -13.75 -7.79 0.45
CA LYS A 37 -14.21 -8.52 1.65
C LYS A 37 -13.53 -9.88 1.80
N LEU A 38 -13.32 -10.60 0.71
CA LEU A 38 -12.63 -11.89 0.71
C LEU A 38 -11.14 -11.72 1.07
N ILE A 39 -10.50 -10.70 0.50
CA ILE A 39 -9.12 -10.34 0.85
C ILE A 39 -9.05 -9.95 2.34
N ARG A 40 -9.98 -9.10 2.81
CA ARG A 40 -10.03 -8.66 4.20
C ARG A 40 -10.19 -9.83 5.18
N HIS A 41 -11.06 -10.78 4.84
CA HIS A 41 -11.25 -12.00 5.62
C HIS A 41 -9.93 -12.75 5.78
N ASP A 42 -9.25 -13.07 4.68
CA ASP A 42 -8.01 -13.83 4.71
C ASP A 42 -6.85 -13.05 5.38
N VAL A 43 -6.75 -11.74 5.19
CA VAL A 43 -5.77 -10.88 5.87
C VAL A 43 -5.97 -10.93 7.40
N ASN A 44 -7.21 -10.82 7.86
CA ASN A 44 -7.56 -10.89 9.28
C ASN A 44 -7.30 -12.28 9.84
N HIS A 45 -7.71 -13.32 9.11
CA HIS A 45 -7.51 -14.70 9.53
C HIS A 45 -6.01 -15.04 9.62
N MET A 46 -5.20 -14.61 8.65
CA MET A 46 -3.74 -14.73 8.68
C MET A 46 -3.15 -14.11 9.94
N LYS A 47 -3.63 -12.92 10.35
CA LYS A 47 -3.20 -12.25 11.58
C LYS A 47 -3.52 -13.09 12.83
N GLU A 48 -4.71 -13.68 12.89
CA GLU A 48 -5.11 -14.55 14.00
C GLU A 48 -4.34 -15.87 14.02
N LEU A 49 -4.11 -16.50 12.86
CA LEU A 49 -3.27 -17.68 12.73
C LEU A 49 -1.85 -17.41 13.24
N LYS A 50 -1.26 -16.27 12.88
CA LYS A 50 0.07 -15.87 13.39
C LYS A 50 0.11 -15.72 14.90
N LYS A 51 -0.96 -15.21 15.50
CA LYS A 51 -1.06 -15.11 16.97
C LYS A 51 -1.21 -16.47 17.63
N LYS A 52 -2.00 -17.36 17.03
CA LYS A 52 -2.29 -18.70 17.55
C LYS A 52 -1.08 -19.64 17.43
N TYR A 53 -0.36 -19.59 16.33
CA TYR A 53 0.71 -20.53 15.99
C TYR A 53 2.10 -19.87 16.03
N LYS A 54 2.44 -19.15 17.10
CA LYS A 54 3.74 -18.46 17.23
C LYS A 54 4.96 -19.40 17.37
N ARG A 55 4.74 -20.66 17.75
CA ARG A 55 5.80 -21.61 18.17
C ARG A 55 6.06 -22.73 17.16
N ILE A 56 5.35 -22.76 16.03
CA ILE A 56 5.54 -23.79 15.01
C ILE A 56 6.57 -23.35 13.97
N SER A 57 7.08 -24.30 13.19
CA SER A 57 8.03 -23.96 12.12
C SER A 57 7.36 -23.14 11.02
N HIS A 58 8.17 -22.37 10.29
CA HIS A 58 7.70 -21.54 9.18
C HIS A 58 7.00 -22.38 8.09
N GLU A 59 7.51 -23.58 7.82
CA GLU A 59 6.95 -24.49 6.82
C GLU A 59 5.58 -25.06 7.25
N GLN A 60 5.46 -25.50 8.50
CA GLN A 60 4.18 -25.95 9.06
C GLN A 60 3.16 -24.82 9.07
N PHE A 61 3.59 -23.60 9.44
CA PHE A 61 2.72 -22.43 9.39
C PHE A 61 2.23 -22.15 7.97
N ARG A 62 3.12 -22.23 6.97
CA ARG A 62 2.76 -22.00 5.58
C ARG A 62 1.71 -22.99 5.09
N GLN A 63 1.82 -24.27 5.43
CA GLN A 63 0.82 -25.28 5.07
C GLN A 63 -0.56 -24.99 5.66
N ILE A 64 -0.60 -24.58 6.94
CA ILE A 64 -1.85 -24.16 7.60
C ILE A 64 -2.43 -22.92 6.92
N ALA A 65 -1.58 -21.93 6.65
CA ALA A 65 -2.01 -20.68 6.02
C ALA A 65 -2.52 -20.90 4.59
N THR A 66 -1.90 -21.79 3.80
CA THR A 66 -2.37 -22.13 2.44
C THR A 66 -3.78 -22.70 2.44
N SER A 67 -4.14 -23.54 3.41
CA SER A 67 -5.50 -24.11 3.49
C SER A 67 -6.52 -23.13 4.05
N GLN A 68 -6.12 -22.35 5.06
CA GLN A 68 -7.02 -21.47 5.80
C GLN A 68 -7.22 -20.09 5.13
N CYS A 69 -6.25 -19.63 4.34
CA CYS A 69 -6.29 -18.36 3.59
C CYS A 69 -6.16 -18.65 2.08
N SER A 70 -7.00 -19.56 1.60
CA SER A 70 -6.93 -20.11 0.25
C SER A 70 -7.27 -19.07 -0.82
N PHE A 71 -8.12 -18.09 -0.52
CA PHE A 71 -8.48 -17.05 -1.47
C PHE A 71 -7.27 -16.17 -1.80
N LEU A 72 -6.52 -15.73 -0.78
CA LEU A 72 -5.26 -15.04 -0.98
C LEU A 72 -4.23 -15.93 -1.68
N PHE A 73 -4.11 -17.20 -1.28
CA PHE A 73 -3.12 -18.09 -1.88
C PHE A 73 -3.36 -18.31 -3.38
N ASN A 74 -4.61 -18.53 -3.78
CA ASN A 74 -4.98 -18.86 -5.15
C ASN A 74 -5.05 -17.63 -6.08
N ASN A 75 -5.56 -16.50 -5.58
CA ASN A 75 -5.84 -15.33 -6.42
C ASN A 75 -4.84 -14.18 -6.22
N TYR A 76 -4.14 -14.14 -5.08
CA TYR A 76 -3.28 -13.02 -4.68
C TYR A 76 -2.01 -13.50 -3.98
N THR A 77 -1.32 -14.49 -4.58
CA THR A 77 -0.18 -15.20 -3.95
C THR A 77 0.94 -14.28 -3.50
N ASN A 78 1.16 -13.14 -4.17
CA ASN A 78 2.14 -12.14 -3.75
C ASN A 78 1.77 -11.53 -2.39
N ILE A 79 0.50 -11.11 -2.21
CA ILE A 79 -0.01 -10.61 -0.93
C ILE A 79 0.11 -11.69 0.14
N PHE A 80 -0.29 -12.93 -0.18
CA PHE A 80 -0.12 -14.08 0.72
C PHE A 80 1.32 -14.23 1.20
N ASN A 81 2.29 -14.31 0.29
CA ASN A 81 3.70 -14.51 0.62
C ASN A 81 4.27 -13.36 1.46
N ARG A 82 3.95 -12.11 1.10
CA ARG A 82 4.41 -10.93 1.86
C ARG A 82 3.77 -10.86 3.25
N LEU A 83 2.51 -11.29 3.40
CA LEU A 83 1.90 -11.44 4.72
C LEU A 83 2.66 -12.47 5.54
N ILE A 84 2.98 -13.66 5.01
CA ILE A 84 3.77 -14.69 5.69
C ILE A 84 5.11 -14.12 6.18
N ALA A 85 5.84 -13.42 5.30
CA ALA A 85 7.14 -12.82 5.58
C ALA A 85 7.10 -11.61 6.56
N ASN A 86 5.92 -11.16 6.99
CA ASN A 86 5.72 -9.94 7.81
C ASN A 86 6.17 -8.65 7.10
N GLU A 87 6.10 -8.60 5.78
CA GLU A 87 6.52 -7.45 4.98
C GLU A 87 5.40 -6.42 4.74
N LEU A 88 4.18 -6.73 5.18
CA LEU A 88 3.01 -5.86 5.03
C LEU A 88 2.54 -5.30 6.36
N ASN A 89 2.21 -4.01 6.33
CA ASN A 89 1.54 -3.36 7.44
C ASN A 89 0.02 -3.57 7.32
N TYR A 90 -0.57 -4.26 8.29
CA TYR A 90 -2.00 -4.55 8.32
C TYR A 90 -2.88 -3.29 8.30
N ASN A 91 -2.46 -2.19 8.94
CA ASN A 91 -3.26 -0.95 8.95
C ASN A 91 -3.33 -0.33 7.55
N ILE A 92 -2.21 -0.34 6.82
CA ILE A 92 -2.16 0.14 5.43
C ILE A 92 -3.02 -0.76 4.55
N MET A 93 -2.87 -2.08 4.71
CA MET A 93 -3.67 -3.05 3.96
C MET A 93 -5.17 -2.83 4.16
N HIS A 94 -5.64 -2.61 5.38
CA HIS A 94 -7.04 -2.32 5.64
C HIS A 94 -7.52 -1.03 4.97
N GLN A 95 -6.72 0.04 5.03
CA GLN A 95 -7.05 1.29 4.34
C GLN A 95 -7.14 1.11 2.82
N PHE A 96 -6.27 0.30 2.23
CA PHE A 96 -6.33 0.00 0.80
C PHE A 96 -7.56 -0.81 0.43
N LEU A 97 -7.95 -1.75 1.30
CA LEU A 97 -9.17 -2.53 1.13
C LEU A 97 -10.43 -1.70 1.32
N ASP A 98 -10.41 -0.67 2.17
CA ASP A 98 -11.51 0.28 2.33
C ASP A 98 -11.74 1.04 1.02
N VAL A 99 -10.68 1.57 0.41
CA VAL A 99 -10.77 2.23 -0.91
C VAL A 99 -11.22 1.26 -2.00
N LEU A 100 -10.70 0.03 -2.01
CA LEU A 100 -11.16 -0.99 -2.96
C LEU A 100 -12.66 -1.26 -2.82
N GLU A 101 -13.16 -1.37 -1.59
CA GLU A 101 -14.58 -1.55 -1.30
C GLU A 101 -15.42 -0.33 -1.73
N GLU A 102 -14.91 0.90 -1.61
CA GLU A 102 -15.58 2.10 -2.15
C GLU A 102 -15.73 2.05 -3.68
N ILE A 103 -14.70 1.57 -4.40
CA ILE A 103 -14.76 1.37 -5.86
C ILE A 103 -15.80 0.29 -6.20
N GLU A 104 -15.76 -0.84 -5.50
CA GLU A 104 -16.66 -1.98 -5.68
C GLU A 104 -18.14 -1.62 -5.45
N ASN A 105 -18.41 -0.71 -4.51
CA ASN A 105 -19.74 -0.20 -4.21
C ASN A 105 -20.16 0.97 -5.13
N GLY A 106 -19.28 1.39 -6.05
CA GLY A 106 -19.56 2.50 -6.98
C GLY A 106 -19.56 3.89 -6.34
N THR A 107 -19.05 4.01 -5.11
CA THR A 107 -18.92 5.31 -4.42
C THR A 107 -17.88 6.18 -5.12
N VAL A 108 -16.80 5.56 -5.58
CA VAL A 108 -15.74 6.20 -6.35
C VAL A 108 -15.38 5.37 -7.59
N ASP A 109 -14.68 5.98 -8.54
CA ASP A 109 -14.03 5.26 -9.65
C ASP A 109 -12.57 4.90 -9.32
N GLN A 110 -11.91 4.13 -10.20
CA GLN A 110 -10.52 3.70 -9.99
C GLN A 110 -9.53 4.87 -9.82
N HIS A 111 -9.83 6.03 -10.41
CA HIS A 111 -8.93 7.18 -10.43
C HIS A 111 -9.05 7.98 -9.15
N GLN A 112 -10.27 8.22 -8.71
CA GLN A 112 -10.56 8.75 -7.38
C GLN A 112 -9.98 7.85 -6.29
N GLY A 113 -10.15 6.52 -6.41
CA GLY A 113 -9.53 5.56 -5.50
C GLY A 113 -8.00 5.63 -5.52
N SER A 114 -7.38 5.69 -6.70
CA SER A 114 -5.93 5.85 -6.83
C SER A 114 -5.42 7.15 -6.19
N TYR A 115 -6.17 8.23 -6.31
CA TYR A 115 -5.85 9.50 -5.64
C TYR A 115 -5.92 9.37 -4.12
N GLN A 116 -6.96 8.76 -3.57
CA GLN A 116 -7.08 8.49 -2.13
C GLN A 116 -5.92 7.64 -1.60
N ILE A 117 -5.56 6.57 -2.32
CA ILE A 117 -4.38 5.73 -2.01
C ILE A 117 -3.10 6.58 -1.98
N GLY A 118 -2.92 7.47 -2.96
CA GLY A 118 -1.80 8.40 -3.01
C GLY A 118 -1.73 9.33 -1.80
N LEU A 119 -2.87 9.85 -1.33
CA LEU A 119 -2.94 10.67 -0.11
C LEU A 119 -2.57 9.87 1.15
N ILE A 120 -3.04 8.63 1.24
CA ILE A 120 -2.71 7.70 2.33
C ILE A 120 -1.19 7.50 2.40
N LEU A 121 -0.56 7.19 1.26
CA LEU A 121 0.90 7.02 1.16
C LEU A 121 1.67 8.30 1.50
N LYS A 122 1.21 9.46 1.02
CA LYS A 122 1.81 10.76 1.34
C LYS A 122 1.77 11.05 2.84
N LYS A 123 0.63 10.81 3.48
CA LYS A 123 0.48 10.98 4.93
C LYS A 123 1.45 10.09 5.70
N MET A 124 1.56 8.82 5.32
CA MET A 124 2.51 7.88 5.95
C MET A 124 3.96 8.33 5.79
N TYR A 125 4.32 8.87 4.63
CA TYR A 125 5.66 9.40 4.39
C TYR A 125 5.95 10.60 5.31
N VAL A 126 5.01 11.55 5.41
CA VAL A 126 5.15 12.72 6.29
C VAL A 126 5.24 12.29 7.76
N ASP A 127 4.35 11.42 8.23
CA ASP A 127 4.36 10.91 9.60
C ASP A 127 5.67 10.17 9.92
N SER A 128 6.26 9.47 8.93
CA SER A 128 7.55 8.79 9.07
C SER A 128 8.73 9.77 9.10
N ALA A 129 8.66 10.88 8.36
CA ALA A 129 9.66 11.94 8.40
C ALA A 129 9.62 12.68 9.75
N LEU A 130 8.44 13.07 10.22
CA LEU A 130 8.25 13.73 11.52
C LEU A 130 8.69 12.85 12.69
N LYS A 131 8.35 11.55 12.69
CA LYS A 131 8.81 10.59 13.72
C LYS A 131 10.33 10.38 13.74
N ARG A 132 11.04 10.65 12.64
CA ARG A 132 12.52 10.62 12.62
C ARG A 132 13.11 11.91 13.16
N GLU A 133 12.46 13.05 12.93
CA GLU A 133 12.82 14.34 13.51
C GLU A 133 12.57 14.41 15.02
N GLU A 134 11.56 13.68 15.52
CA GLU A 134 11.24 13.55 16.94
C GLU A 134 12.13 12.56 17.71
N ARG A 135 13.06 11.86 17.06
CA ARG A 135 14.07 11.05 17.77
C ARG A 135 15.09 11.98 18.43
N PHE A 136 14.77 12.42 19.64
CA PHE A 136 15.73 12.96 20.58
C PHE A 136 16.74 11.85 20.95
N ASN A 137 18.03 12.14 20.86
CA ASN A 137 19.05 11.31 21.50
C ASN A 137 18.91 11.44 23.02
N ASP A 138 19.37 10.45 23.79
CA ASP A 138 19.34 10.41 25.26
C ASP A 138 19.93 11.67 25.94
N ASP A 139 20.67 12.51 25.22
CA ASP A 139 21.29 13.75 25.70
C ASP A 139 20.46 15.03 25.44
N GLY A 140 19.20 14.94 25.02
CA GLY A 140 18.30 16.10 24.91
C GLY A 140 18.67 17.15 23.84
N LYS A 141 19.63 16.86 22.96
CA LYS A 141 20.00 17.75 21.84
C LYS A 141 19.28 17.35 20.56
N LYS A 142 18.61 18.33 19.92
CA LYS A 142 18.03 18.19 18.57
C LYS A 142 19.13 17.79 17.59
N VAL A 143 19.01 16.63 16.96
CA VAL A 143 19.88 16.24 15.85
C VAL A 143 19.49 17.11 14.66
N SER A 144 20.32 18.11 14.34
CA SER A 144 20.08 18.98 13.19
C SER A 144 20.15 18.16 11.90
N PHE A 145 19.11 18.27 11.09
CA PHE A 145 19.01 17.69 9.76
C PHE A 145 20.25 18.00 8.90
N VAL A 146 20.94 16.95 8.42
CA VAL A 146 21.90 17.06 7.32
C VAL A 146 21.15 16.77 6.03
N LYS A 147 20.91 17.80 5.21
CA LYS A 147 20.40 17.61 3.84
C LYS A 147 21.33 16.61 3.13
N PRO A 148 20.82 15.54 2.48
CA PRO A 148 21.64 14.79 1.55
C PRO A 148 22.15 15.77 0.49
N ALA A 149 23.47 15.94 0.40
CA ALA A 149 24.11 16.92 -0.47
C ALA A 149 23.85 16.65 -1.97
N ASN A 150 23.50 15.41 -2.30
CA ASN A 150 23.33 14.98 -3.68
C ASN A 150 21.88 15.14 -4.12
N LYS A 151 21.62 16.25 -4.83
CA LYS A 151 20.45 16.40 -5.70
C LYS A 151 20.61 15.50 -6.93
N VAL A 152 20.42 14.19 -6.76
CA VAL A 152 20.36 13.30 -7.92
C VAL A 152 19.00 13.52 -8.58
N SER A 153 18.98 14.09 -9.78
CA SER A 153 17.75 14.21 -10.55
C SER A 153 17.25 12.82 -10.98
N TRP A 154 15.96 12.71 -11.28
CA TRP A 154 15.39 11.46 -11.81
C TRP A 154 16.12 10.95 -13.07
N GLU A 155 16.61 11.87 -13.89
CA GLU A 155 17.43 11.55 -15.07
C GLU A 155 18.77 10.93 -14.68
N GLN A 156 19.43 11.47 -13.64
CA GLN A 156 20.69 10.91 -13.14
C GLN A 156 20.51 9.54 -12.47
N PHE A 157 19.39 9.32 -11.77
CA PHE A 157 19.06 8.03 -11.17
C PHE A 157 18.89 6.93 -12.23
N LYS A 158 18.24 7.26 -13.36
CA LYS A 158 18.04 6.31 -14.47
C LYS A 158 19.36 5.92 -15.12
N LEU A 159 20.22 6.90 -15.39
CA LEU A 159 21.55 6.69 -15.96
C LEU A 159 22.45 5.82 -15.06
N LEU A 160 22.40 6.05 -13.75
CA LEU A 160 23.17 5.27 -12.76
C LEU A 160 22.77 3.80 -12.66
N ASN A 161 21.52 3.47 -13.00
CA ASN A 161 21.06 2.08 -13.03
C ASN A 161 21.37 1.41 -14.37
N GLU A 162 21.30 2.14 -15.49
CA GLU A 162 21.70 1.61 -16.81
C GLU A 162 23.21 1.34 -16.89
N MET A 163 24.04 2.15 -16.22
CA MET A 163 25.50 1.93 -16.17
C MET A 163 25.94 0.77 -15.27
N LYS A 164 25.04 0.21 -14.45
CA LYS A 164 25.34 -0.94 -13.57
C LYS A 164 25.00 -2.29 -14.20
N GLU A 165 24.30 -2.31 -15.32
CA GLU A 165 23.94 -3.52 -16.06
C GLU A 165 24.84 -3.82 -17.27
N ASN A 166 25.95 -3.07 -17.43
CA ASN A 166 27.09 -3.39 -18.31
C ASN A 166 28.35 -3.65 -17.48
#